data_AF-A0A3N5VKG2-F1
#
_entry.id   AF-A0A3N5VKG2-F1
#
_cell.length_a   1.000
_cell.length_b   1.000
_cell.length_c   1.000
_cell.angle_alpha   90.00
_cell.angle_beta   90.00
_cell.angle_gamma   90.00
#
_symmetry.space_group_name_H-M   'P 1'
#
loop_
_entity.id
_entity.type
_entity.pdbx_description
1 polymer ?
#
loop_
_entity_poly.entity_id
_entity_poly.type
_entity_poly.pdbx_seq_one_letter_code
_entity_poly.pdbx_strand_id
1 'polypeptide(L)'
;MKSYSPDPIHVRPDVLRSKHIYGAWFGVALGLTFSIFAWGMDAYKLDLVNGLLPWLKFLAGAIPCMLVGGFIGWLSARLDKPILSLLLWAIAASVFAWLTVSVPLQITPHLLSLVEPEIKDLLHYTYYEAFSSRFGVAYVWLAIFVSIAGLLQIPLSDSAVFSTSFIGKVSPMLVTLGLMAICGIIVDSLNNELLRAPIDALNSTIQFSVDNRGKEIDVMESRRMHLGALRPIENLVTPERKFIISGYDQFLEQVDVLARFESAWVECKLVANQLITCKQVGDLR
;
A
#
# COMPACT_ATOMS: atom_id res chain seq x y z
N MET A 1 1.04 -15.18 -62.26
CA MET A 1 1.71 -14.91 -60.96
C MET A 1 0.92 -13.83 -60.25
N LYS A 2 0.28 -14.14 -59.11
CA LYS A 2 -0.33 -13.10 -58.25
C LYS A 2 0.81 -12.31 -57.62
N SER A 3 0.87 -11.00 -57.90
CA SER A 3 1.76 -10.07 -57.22
C SER A 3 1.46 -10.13 -55.72
N TYR A 4 2.39 -10.68 -54.94
CA TYR A 4 2.32 -10.67 -53.49
C TYR A 4 2.68 -9.24 -53.07
N SER A 5 1.68 -8.38 -52.95
CA SER A 5 1.87 -7.08 -52.31
C SER A 5 2.04 -7.37 -50.82
N PRO A 6 3.21 -7.12 -50.22
CA PRO A 6 3.35 -7.28 -48.79
C PRO A 6 2.46 -6.23 -48.13
N ASP A 7 1.36 -6.67 -47.54
CA ASP A 7 0.56 -5.79 -46.68
C ASP A 7 1.50 -5.12 -45.68
N PRO A 8 1.39 -3.79 -45.49
CA PRO A 8 2.24 -3.08 -44.56
C PRO A 8 2.17 -3.79 -43.20
N ILE A 9 3.33 -4.10 -42.62
CA ILE A 9 3.48 -4.94 -41.42
C ILE A 9 2.56 -4.47 -40.27
N HIS A 10 2.23 -3.18 -40.23
CA HIS A 10 1.31 -2.54 -39.28
C HIS A 10 -0.16 -2.96 -39.38
N VAL A 11 -0.57 -3.70 -40.42
CA VAL A 11 -1.97 -4.13 -40.64
C VAL A 11 -2.18 -5.62 -40.30
N ARG A 12 -1.12 -6.34 -39.92
CA ARG A 12 -1.25 -7.78 -39.64
C ARG A 12 -1.98 -8.03 -38.31
N PRO A 13 -3.06 -8.82 -38.29
CA PRO A 13 -3.92 -8.99 -37.12
C PRO A 13 -3.21 -9.70 -35.95
N ASP A 14 -2.22 -10.56 -36.23
CA ASP A 14 -1.39 -11.24 -35.22
C ASP A 14 -0.46 -10.29 -34.46
N VAL A 15 0.11 -9.31 -35.17
CA VAL A 15 0.95 -8.25 -34.57
C VAL A 15 0.10 -7.35 -33.67
N LEU A 16 -1.07 -6.92 -34.16
CA LEU A 16 -2.01 -6.10 -33.39
C LEU A 16 -2.50 -6.80 -32.12
N ARG A 17 -2.86 -8.09 -32.22
CA ARG A 17 -3.26 -8.89 -31.04
C ARG A 17 -2.13 -8.98 -30.02
N SER A 18 -0.90 -9.20 -30.48
CA SER A 18 0.29 -9.26 -29.61
C SER A 18 0.53 -7.92 -28.90
N LYS A 19 0.40 -6.80 -29.62
CA LYS A 19 0.49 -5.44 -29.06
C LYS A 19 -0.56 -5.18 -27.97
N HIS A 20 -1.81 -5.58 -28.19
CA HIS A 20 -2.88 -5.42 -27.19
C HIS A 20 -2.64 -6.26 -25.93
N ILE A 21 -2.21 -7.51 -26.08
CA ILE A 21 -1.88 -8.39 -24.94
C ILE A 21 -0.68 -7.84 -24.18
N TYR A 22 0.34 -7.35 -24.90
CA TYR A 22 1.49 -6.71 -24.28
C TYR A 22 1.10 -5.46 -23.49
N GLY A 23 0.24 -4.61 -24.05
CA GLY A 23 -0.31 -3.44 -23.36
C GLY A 23 -1.02 -3.82 -22.05
N ALA A 24 -1.79 -4.91 -22.04
CA ALA A 24 -2.42 -5.42 -20.82
C ALA A 24 -1.36 -5.82 -19.78
N TRP A 25 -0.37 -6.63 -20.16
CA TRP A 25 0.69 -7.07 -19.26
C TRP A 25 1.55 -5.92 -18.74
N PHE A 26 1.83 -4.93 -19.59
CA PHE A 26 2.52 -3.71 -19.21
C PHE A 26 1.78 -3.00 -18.08
N GLY A 27 0.46 -2.84 -18.22
CA GLY A 27 -0.37 -2.22 -17.21
C GLY A 27 -0.51 -3.03 -15.92
N VAL A 28 -0.61 -4.36 -16.02
CA VAL A 28 -0.60 -5.25 -14.85
C VAL A 28 0.73 -5.13 -14.09
N ALA A 29 1.85 -5.17 -14.79
CA ALA A 29 3.17 -5.05 -14.18
C ALA A 29 3.35 -3.69 -13.48
N LEU A 30 2.91 -2.61 -14.13
CA LEU A 30 2.91 -1.27 -13.57
C LEU A 30 2.10 -1.19 -12.27
N GLY A 31 0.85 -1.66 -12.29
CA GLY A 31 -0.03 -1.67 -11.12
C GLY A 31 0.50 -2.54 -9.98
N LEU A 32 1.04 -3.72 -10.30
CA LEU A 32 1.64 -4.63 -9.31
C LEU A 32 2.87 -4.01 -8.66
N THR A 33 3.81 -3.47 -9.45
CA THR A 33 5.01 -2.86 -8.89
C THR A 33 4.68 -1.68 -8.00
N PHE A 34 3.79 -0.78 -8.45
CA PHE A 34 3.30 0.29 -7.60
C PHE A 34 2.78 -0.25 -6.26
N SER A 35 1.95 -1.30 -6.30
CA SER A 35 1.33 -1.87 -5.11
C SER A 35 2.33 -2.53 -4.16
N ILE A 36 3.37 -3.20 -4.70
CA ILE A 36 4.45 -3.79 -3.90
C ILE A 36 5.16 -2.71 -3.09
N PHE A 37 5.50 -1.59 -3.71
CA PHE A 37 6.23 -0.52 -3.03
C PHE A 37 5.35 0.37 -2.17
N ALA A 38 4.08 0.57 -2.55
CA ALA A 38 3.12 1.34 -1.77
C ALA A 38 2.61 0.59 -0.53
N TRP A 39 2.32 -0.72 -0.64
CA TRP A 39 1.70 -1.49 0.45
C TRP A 39 2.38 -2.81 0.78
N GLY A 40 3.09 -3.44 -0.17
CA GLY A 40 3.77 -4.72 0.06
C GLY A 40 4.94 -4.59 1.04
N MET A 41 5.78 -3.57 0.87
CA MET A 41 6.87 -3.26 1.80
C MET A 41 6.34 -2.91 3.20
N ASP A 42 5.20 -2.23 3.26
CA ASP A 42 4.53 -1.91 4.52
C ASP A 42 3.98 -3.16 5.21
N ALA A 43 3.30 -4.03 4.47
CA ALA A 43 2.80 -5.30 4.98
C ALA A 43 3.95 -6.15 5.55
N TYR A 44 5.08 -6.21 4.85
CA TYR A 44 6.28 -6.92 5.32
C TYR A 44 6.80 -6.33 6.64
N LYS A 45 6.94 -5.00 6.74
CA LYS A 45 7.39 -4.35 7.98
C LYS A 45 6.40 -4.58 9.13
N LEU A 46 5.09 -4.52 8.85
CA LEU A 46 4.06 -4.80 9.84
C LEU A 46 4.12 -6.25 10.32
N ASP A 47 4.37 -7.22 9.44
CA ASP A 47 4.54 -8.63 9.82
C ASP A 47 5.67 -8.83 10.84
N LEU A 48 6.80 -8.14 10.63
CA LEU A 48 7.95 -8.16 11.56
C LEU A 48 7.64 -7.59 12.94
N VAL A 49 6.68 -6.65 13.05
CA VAL A 49 6.29 -6.02 14.31
C VAL A 49 4.95 -6.55 14.85
N ASN A 50 4.54 -7.75 14.44
CA ASN A 50 3.31 -8.40 14.86
C ASN A 50 2.01 -7.66 14.46
N GLY A 51 1.97 -7.07 13.27
CA GLY A 51 0.74 -6.51 12.70
C GLY A 51 -0.36 -7.58 12.55
N LEU A 52 -1.62 -7.17 12.71
CA LEU A 52 -2.79 -8.01 12.49
C LEU A 52 -3.11 -8.05 10.99
N LEU A 53 -3.03 -9.24 10.39
CA LEU A 53 -3.34 -9.51 8.97
C LEU A 53 -2.72 -8.49 7.98
N PRO A 54 -1.40 -8.23 8.05
CA PRO A 54 -0.76 -7.15 7.29
C PRO A 54 -0.91 -7.30 5.77
N TRP A 55 -0.91 -8.54 5.27
CA TRP A 55 -1.05 -8.86 3.87
C TRP A 55 -2.43 -8.56 3.28
N LEU A 56 -3.47 -8.42 4.11
CA LEU A 56 -4.81 -8.05 3.66
C LEU A 56 -4.79 -6.67 2.98
N LYS A 57 -4.05 -5.72 3.56
CA LYS A 57 -3.89 -4.38 3.00
C LYS A 57 -3.22 -4.41 1.63
N PHE A 58 -2.15 -5.21 1.50
CA PHE A 58 -1.45 -5.36 0.22
C PHE A 58 -2.36 -5.95 -0.86
N LEU A 59 -3.10 -7.02 -0.56
CA LEU A 59 -4.01 -7.64 -1.52
C LEU A 59 -5.15 -6.69 -1.93
N ALA A 60 -5.70 -5.95 -0.98
CA ALA A 60 -6.76 -4.98 -1.22
C ALA A 60 -6.32 -3.84 -2.17
N GLY A 61 -5.05 -3.46 -2.16
CA GLY A 61 -4.48 -2.50 -3.12
C GLY A 61 -4.02 -3.14 -4.44
N ALA A 62 -3.32 -4.27 -4.37
CA ALA A 62 -2.68 -4.91 -5.52
C ALA A 62 -3.67 -5.38 -6.58
N ILE A 63 -4.75 -6.05 -6.18
CA ILE A 63 -5.77 -6.58 -7.09
C ILE A 63 -6.40 -5.46 -7.93
N PRO A 64 -7.00 -4.40 -7.37
CA PRO A 64 -7.59 -3.34 -8.17
C PRO A 64 -6.56 -2.56 -8.99
N CYS A 65 -5.35 -2.33 -8.48
CA CYS A 65 -4.30 -1.67 -9.25
C CYS A 65 -3.89 -2.48 -10.49
N MET A 66 -3.77 -3.81 -10.38
CA MET A 66 -3.49 -4.69 -11.52
C MET A 66 -4.65 -4.71 -12.52
N LEU A 67 -5.90 -4.76 -12.05
CA LEU A 67 -7.08 -4.78 -12.93
C LEU A 67 -7.22 -3.48 -13.71
N VAL A 68 -7.13 -2.34 -13.02
CA VAL A 68 -7.21 -1.01 -13.64
C VAL A 68 -6.02 -0.78 -14.56
N GLY A 69 -4.81 -1.07 -14.10
CA GLY A 69 -3.61 -0.95 -14.91
C GLY A 69 -3.69 -1.81 -16.18
N GLY A 70 -4.06 -3.09 -16.05
CA GLY A 70 -4.20 -4.00 -17.18
C GLY A 70 -5.28 -3.56 -18.18
N PHE A 71 -6.44 -3.10 -17.68
CA PHE A 71 -7.51 -2.58 -18.54
C PHE A 71 -7.08 -1.32 -19.30
N ILE A 72 -6.46 -0.36 -18.61
CA ILE A 72 -5.98 0.90 -19.21
C ILE A 72 -4.84 0.62 -20.19
N GLY A 73 -3.89 -0.24 -19.83
CA GLY A 73 -2.80 -0.64 -20.71
C GLY A 73 -3.30 -1.32 -21.99
N TRP A 74 -4.28 -2.23 -21.87
CA TRP A 74 -4.94 -2.85 -23.03
C TRP A 74 -5.64 -1.81 -23.92
N LEU A 75 -6.40 -0.89 -23.32
CA LEU A 75 -7.17 0.11 -24.05
C LEU A 75 -6.25 1.13 -24.74
N SER A 76 -5.21 1.60 -24.07
CA SER A 76 -4.19 2.49 -24.65
C SER A 76 -3.49 1.85 -25.85
N ALA A 77 -3.13 0.56 -25.76
CA ALA A 77 -2.54 -0.17 -26.87
C ALA A 77 -3.50 -0.35 -28.06
N ARG A 78 -4.81 -0.48 -27.78
CA ARG A 78 -5.85 -0.60 -28.81
C ARG A 78 -6.15 0.71 -29.53
N LEU A 79 -6.09 1.84 -28.82
CA LEU A 79 -6.36 3.14 -29.40
C LEU A 79 -5.17 3.69 -30.20
N ASP A 80 -3.95 3.34 -29.80
CA ASP A 80 -2.69 3.72 -30.44
C ASP A 80 -2.53 5.24 -30.66
N LYS A 81 -3.17 6.04 -29.80
CA LYS A 81 -3.12 7.50 -29.83
C LYS A 81 -2.49 8.01 -28.53
N PRO A 82 -1.29 8.64 -28.58
CA PRO A 82 -0.58 9.08 -27.37
C PRO A 82 -1.41 9.98 -26.45
N ILE A 83 -2.19 10.91 -27.01
CA ILE A 83 -3.04 11.83 -26.23
C ILE A 83 -4.14 11.06 -25.49
N LEU A 84 -4.80 10.09 -26.14
CA LEU A 84 -5.81 9.27 -25.48
C LEU A 84 -5.18 8.35 -24.43
N SER A 85 -4.00 7.79 -24.72
CA SER A 85 -3.23 7.02 -23.73
C SER A 85 -2.94 7.85 -22.49
N LEU A 86 -2.45 9.08 -22.65
CA LEU A 86 -2.18 10.00 -21.55
C LEU A 86 -3.43 10.26 -20.69
N LEU A 87 -4.58 10.53 -21.32
CA LEU A 87 -5.84 10.75 -20.60
C LEU A 87 -6.29 9.50 -19.83
N LEU A 88 -6.18 8.32 -20.44
CA LEU A 88 -6.51 7.05 -19.78
C LEU A 88 -5.61 6.77 -18.58
N TRP A 89 -4.31 7.05 -18.72
CA TRP A 89 -3.34 6.90 -17.63
C TRP A 89 -3.53 7.93 -16.52
N ALA A 90 -4.00 9.14 -16.83
CA ALA A 90 -4.42 10.11 -15.81
C ALA A 90 -5.61 9.60 -14.99
N ILE A 91 -6.59 8.96 -15.63
CA ILE A 91 -7.71 8.29 -14.92
C ILE A 91 -7.18 7.17 -14.01
N ALA A 92 -6.25 6.34 -14.50
CA ALA A 92 -5.62 5.30 -13.69
C ALA A 92 -4.90 5.89 -12.47
N ALA A 93 -4.18 7.00 -12.65
CA ALA A 93 -3.51 7.71 -11.56
C ALA A 93 -4.49 8.22 -10.50
N SER A 94 -5.66 8.73 -10.91
CA SER A 94 -6.73 9.13 -9.96
C SER A 94 -7.23 7.95 -9.15
N VAL A 95 -7.46 6.79 -9.79
CA VAL A 95 -7.90 5.58 -9.09
C VAL A 95 -6.82 5.09 -8.13
N PHE A 96 -5.56 5.07 -8.55
CA PHE A 96 -4.46 4.65 -7.68
C PHE A 96 -4.35 5.59 -6.48
N ALA A 97 -4.42 6.91 -6.69
CA ALA A 97 -4.36 7.91 -5.61
C ALA A 97 -5.54 7.79 -4.64
N TRP A 98 -6.72 7.42 -5.14
CA TRP A 98 -7.86 7.15 -4.28
C TRP A 98 -7.62 5.91 -3.42
N LEU A 99 -7.02 4.86 -4.00
CA LEU A 99 -6.66 3.65 -3.27
C LEU A 99 -5.57 3.90 -2.21
N THR A 100 -4.60 4.79 -2.43
CA THR A 100 -3.54 5.06 -1.43
C THR A 100 -4.10 5.56 -0.10
N VAL A 101 -5.17 6.33 -0.15
CA VAL A 101 -5.88 6.85 1.02
C VAL A 101 -6.94 5.85 1.51
N SER A 102 -7.73 5.30 0.58
CA SER A 102 -8.91 4.49 0.93
C SER A 102 -8.54 3.10 1.42
N VAL A 103 -7.46 2.50 0.91
CA VAL A 103 -7.01 1.17 1.32
C VAL A 103 -6.72 1.11 2.83
N PRO A 104 -5.82 1.93 3.40
CA PRO A 104 -5.53 1.88 4.83
C PRO A 104 -6.67 2.41 5.70
N LEU A 105 -7.46 3.39 5.24
CA LEU A 105 -8.40 4.12 6.10
C LEU A 105 -9.85 3.64 6.02
N GLN A 106 -10.25 2.94 4.97
CA GLN A 106 -11.64 2.51 4.77
C GLN A 106 -11.75 1.03 4.39
N ILE A 107 -11.00 0.60 3.38
CA ILE A 107 -11.16 -0.74 2.81
C ILE A 107 -10.60 -1.80 3.77
N THR A 108 -9.38 -1.62 4.27
CA THR A 108 -8.75 -2.57 5.19
C THR A 108 -9.53 -2.75 6.49
N PRO A 109 -9.92 -1.69 7.23
CA PRO A 109 -10.71 -1.87 8.45
C PRO A 109 -12.07 -2.51 8.16
N HIS A 110 -12.71 -2.18 7.03
CA HIS A 110 -13.96 -2.83 6.63
C HIS A 110 -13.76 -4.33 6.37
N LEU A 111 -12.79 -4.70 5.54
CA LEU A 111 -12.46 -6.11 5.26
C LEU A 111 -12.09 -6.86 6.54
N LEU A 112 -11.36 -6.21 7.43
CA LEU A 112 -10.96 -6.84 8.68
C LEU A 112 -12.15 -7.07 9.61
N SER A 113 -13.11 -6.14 9.69
CA SER A 113 -14.34 -6.35 10.46
C SER A 113 -15.20 -7.51 9.95
N LEU A 114 -14.99 -7.95 8.70
CA LEU A 114 -15.63 -9.16 8.15
C LEU A 114 -14.89 -10.43 8.57
N VAL A 115 -13.56 -10.36 8.74
CA VAL A 115 -12.71 -11.51 9.09
C VAL A 115 -12.64 -11.72 10.60
N GLU A 116 -12.51 -10.64 11.37
CA GLU A 116 -12.54 -10.62 12.84
C GLU A 116 -13.70 -9.74 13.31
N PRO A 117 -14.92 -10.29 13.49
CA PRO A 117 -16.08 -9.51 13.90
C PRO A 117 -15.93 -8.85 15.29
N GLU A 118 -15.11 -9.44 16.16
CA GLU A 118 -14.89 -9.00 17.55
C GLU A 118 -14.29 -7.59 17.65
N ILE A 119 -13.48 -7.18 16.67
CA ILE A 119 -12.85 -5.86 16.68
C ILE A 119 -13.75 -4.76 16.11
N LYS A 120 -14.90 -5.09 15.51
CA LYS A 120 -15.72 -4.15 14.75
C LYS A 120 -16.07 -2.90 15.56
N ASP A 121 -16.44 -3.08 16.82
CA ASP A 121 -16.84 -1.99 17.71
C ASP A 121 -15.64 -1.27 18.35
N LEU A 122 -14.43 -1.81 18.18
CA LEU A 122 -13.16 -1.25 18.65
C LEU A 122 -12.44 -0.42 17.57
N LEU A 123 -12.89 -0.47 16.32
CA LEU A 123 -12.32 0.30 15.20
C LEU A 123 -13.09 1.62 15.02
N HIS A 124 -12.48 2.73 15.43
CA HIS A 124 -13.00 4.10 15.35
C HIS A 124 -12.38 4.89 14.19
N TYR A 125 -12.64 4.44 12.95
CA TYR A 125 -12.16 5.11 11.75
C TYR A 125 -13.10 6.26 11.37
N THR A 126 -12.62 7.49 11.53
CA THR A 126 -13.36 8.71 11.15
C THR A 126 -12.79 9.27 9.86
N TYR A 127 -13.65 9.55 8.88
CA TYR A 127 -13.21 10.20 7.64
C TYR A 127 -13.17 11.72 7.81
N TYR A 128 -11.98 12.31 7.72
CA TYR A 128 -11.78 13.75 7.83
C TYR A 128 -11.60 14.40 6.45
N GLU A 129 -12.04 15.65 6.30
CA GLU A 129 -11.86 16.43 5.07
C GLU A 129 -10.38 16.62 4.70
N ALA A 130 -9.49 16.63 5.71
CA ALA A 130 -8.03 16.67 5.52
C ALA A 130 -7.51 15.51 4.64
N PHE A 131 -8.26 14.41 4.48
CA PHE A 131 -7.88 13.32 3.58
C PHE A 131 -8.00 13.68 2.10
N SER A 132 -8.78 14.71 1.76
CA SER A 132 -8.79 15.25 0.39
C SER A 132 -7.45 15.88 0.01
N SER A 133 -6.73 16.49 0.96
CA SER A 133 -5.40 17.05 0.67
C SER A 133 -4.37 15.94 0.46
N ARG A 134 -4.43 14.87 1.26
CA ARG A 134 -3.60 13.66 1.08
C ARG A 134 -3.84 13.00 -0.27
N PHE A 135 -5.10 12.86 -0.68
CA PHE A 135 -5.46 12.41 -2.02
C PHE A 135 -4.84 13.31 -3.10
N GLY A 136 -4.99 14.62 -2.97
CA GLY A 136 -4.44 15.59 -3.92
C GLY A 136 -2.92 15.47 -4.09
N VAL A 137 -2.17 15.38 -2.97
CA VAL A 137 -0.71 15.21 -2.99
C VAL A 137 -0.32 13.86 -3.60
N ALA A 138 -1.00 12.78 -3.23
CA ALA A 138 -0.75 11.46 -3.83
C ALA A 138 -1.04 11.45 -5.33
N TYR A 139 -2.14 12.10 -5.75
CA TYR A 139 -2.51 12.23 -7.15
C TYR A 139 -1.48 13.01 -7.96
N VAL A 140 -0.92 14.09 -7.45
CA VAL A 140 0.13 14.86 -8.16
C VAL A 140 1.32 13.95 -8.48
N TRP A 141 1.83 13.21 -7.49
CA TRP A 141 2.96 12.30 -7.71
C TRP A 141 2.60 11.17 -8.68
N LEU A 142 1.46 10.51 -8.47
CA LEU A 142 0.99 9.45 -9.33
C LEU A 142 0.76 9.93 -10.77
N ALA A 143 0.14 11.10 -10.95
CA ALA A 143 -0.13 11.66 -12.27
C ALA A 143 1.18 11.88 -13.03
N ILE A 144 2.24 12.37 -12.40
CA ILE A 144 3.56 12.52 -13.03
C ILE A 144 4.12 11.17 -13.49
N PHE A 145 4.28 10.23 -12.56
CA PHE A 145 4.95 8.95 -12.85
C PHE A 145 4.12 8.07 -13.79
N VAL A 146 2.81 7.97 -13.57
CA VAL A 146 1.91 7.18 -14.40
C VAL A 146 1.75 7.79 -15.80
N SER A 147 1.74 9.11 -15.95
CA SER A 147 1.73 9.76 -17.26
C SER A 147 3.00 9.49 -18.06
N ILE A 148 4.17 9.54 -17.41
CA ILE A 148 5.44 9.19 -18.05
C ILE A 148 5.41 7.74 -18.54
N ALA A 149 4.99 6.79 -17.68
CA ALA A 149 4.84 5.40 -18.08
C ALA A 149 3.83 5.23 -19.23
N GLY A 150 2.72 5.96 -19.20
CA GLY A 150 1.67 5.92 -20.22
C GLY A 150 2.09 6.48 -21.59
N LEU A 151 2.92 7.52 -21.60
CA LEU A 151 3.53 8.07 -22.82
C LEU A 151 4.56 7.11 -23.40
N LEU A 152 5.33 6.45 -22.53
CA LEU A 152 6.32 5.46 -22.94
C LEU A 152 5.68 4.16 -23.44
N GLN A 153 4.47 3.82 -22.98
CA GLN A 153 3.82 2.54 -23.30
C GLN A 153 3.81 2.22 -24.80
N ILE A 154 3.36 3.14 -25.66
CA ILE A 154 3.20 2.88 -27.10
C ILE A 154 4.56 2.55 -27.77
N PRO A 155 5.58 3.43 -27.74
CA PRO A 155 6.87 3.14 -28.39
C PRO A 155 7.58 1.93 -27.78
N LEU A 156 7.42 1.71 -26.47
CA LEU A 156 7.95 0.53 -25.78
C LEU A 156 7.26 -0.77 -26.19
N SER A 157 5.95 -0.73 -26.40
CA SER A 157 5.17 -1.88 -26.88
C SER A 157 5.54 -2.24 -28.31
N ASP A 158 5.72 -1.25 -29.18
CA ASP A 158 6.15 -1.49 -30.56
C ASP A 158 7.53 -2.15 -30.58
N SER A 159 8.49 -1.62 -29.80
CA SER A 159 9.83 -2.20 -29.67
C SER A 159 9.81 -3.63 -29.14
N ALA A 160 8.94 -3.93 -28.16
CA ALA A 160 8.81 -5.26 -27.59
C ALA A 160 8.20 -6.28 -28.57
N VAL A 161 7.16 -5.89 -29.31
CA VAL A 161 6.46 -6.78 -30.24
C VAL A 161 7.35 -7.19 -31.40
N PHE A 162 8.22 -6.29 -31.87
CA PHE A 162 9.19 -6.60 -32.93
C PHE A 162 10.48 -7.25 -32.44
N SER A 163 10.65 -7.41 -31.12
CA SER A 163 11.85 -8.06 -30.58
C SER A 163 11.79 -9.58 -30.70
N THR A 164 12.85 -10.18 -31.22
CA THR A 164 13.02 -11.64 -31.29
C THR A 164 13.58 -12.22 -29.98
N SER A 165 14.15 -11.40 -29.10
CA SER A 165 14.75 -11.85 -27.84
C SER A 165 13.79 -11.69 -26.66
N PHE A 166 13.90 -12.56 -25.66
CA PHE A 166 13.14 -12.44 -24.42
C PHE A 166 13.46 -11.12 -23.68
N ILE A 167 14.75 -10.75 -23.64
CA ILE A 167 15.22 -9.53 -22.97
C ILE A 167 14.62 -8.29 -23.63
N GLY A 168 14.55 -8.23 -24.96
CA GLY A 168 13.95 -7.09 -25.65
C GLY A 168 12.44 -6.97 -25.43
N LYS A 169 11.74 -8.08 -25.14
CA LYS A 169 10.32 -8.05 -24.74
C LYS A 169 10.11 -7.55 -23.31
N VAL A 170 11.00 -7.89 -22.38
CA VAL A 170 10.85 -7.55 -20.95
C VAL A 170 11.49 -6.21 -20.58
N SER A 171 12.55 -5.80 -21.27
CA SER A 171 13.29 -4.56 -20.98
C SER A 171 12.41 -3.31 -20.81
N PRO A 172 11.38 -3.08 -21.65
CA PRO A 172 10.51 -1.94 -21.46
C PRO A 172 9.69 -1.96 -20.17
N MET A 173 9.28 -3.15 -19.72
CA MET A 173 8.59 -3.30 -18.44
C MET A 173 9.52 -2.89 -17.30
N LEU A 174 10.79 -3.30 -17.31
CA LEU A 174 11.78 -2.98 -16.26
C LEU A 174 11.92 -1.47 -16.02
N VAL A 175 11.92 -0.67 -17.09
CA VAL A 175 11.96 0.80 -16.98
C VAL A 175 10.76 1.31 -16.19
N THR A 176 9.56 0.81 -16.50
CA THR A 176 8.35 1.19 -15.76
C THR A 176 8.28 0.63 -14.34
N LEU A 177 8.89 -0.54 -14.08
CA LEU A 177 9.00 -1.06 -12.72
C LEU A 177 9.84 -0.11 -11.85
N GLY A 178 10.98 0.36 -12.36
CA GLY A 178 11.83 1.33 -11.65
C GLY A 178 11.09 2.63 -11.36
N LEU A 179 10.35 3.15 -12.35
CA LEU A 179 9.55 4.35 -12.21
C LEU A 179 8.46 4.22 -11.14
N MET A 180 7.71 3.11 -11.16
CA MET A 180 6.63 2.86 -10.21
C MET A 180 7.13 2.47 -8.82
N ALA A 181 8.33 1.89 -8.71
CA ALA A 181 8.96 1.62 -7.42
C ALA A 181 9.23 2.94 -6.68
N ILE A 182 9.80 3.94 -7.37
CA ILE A 182 10.04 5.28 -6.80
C ILE A 182 8.71 5.92 -6.38
N CYS A 183 7.71 5.88 -7.27
CA CYS A 183 6.39 6.44 -6.97
C CYS A 183 5.74 5.75 -5.76
N GLY A 184 5.78 4.42 -5.69
CA GLY A 184 5.25 3.63 -4.57
C GLY A 184 5.91 3.96 -3.24
N ILE A 185 7.25 4.13 -3.23
CA ILE A 185 8.00 4.53 -2.02
C ILE A 185 7.58 5.92 -1.53
N ILE A 186 7.45 6.89 -2.43
CA ILE A 186 6.99 8.24 -2.07
C ILE A 186 5.59 8.18 -1.45
N VAL A 187 4.69 7.42 -2.06
CA VAL A 187 3.31 7.23 -1.58
C VAL A 187 3.26 6.50 -0.23
N ASP A 188 4.13 5.49 -0.01
CA ASP A 188 4.26 4.79 1.29
C ASP A 188 4.59 5.79 2.40
N SER A 189 5.61 6.62 2.18
CA SER A 189 6.06 7.60 3.18
C SER A 189 5.00 8.65 3.49
N LEU A 190 4.22 9.07 2.47
CA LEU A 190 3.15 10.06 2.65
C LEU A 190 1.93 9.55 3.44
N ASN A 191 1.66 8.24 3.42
CA ASN A 191 0.41 7.70 3.96
C ASN A 191 0.63 6.54 4.93
N ASN A 192 1.27 5.47 4.49
CA ASN A 192 1.35 4.22 5.23
C ASN A 192 2.35 4.30 6.38
N GLU A 193 3.48 4.98 6.18
CA GLU A 193 4.51 5.15 7.21
C GLU A 193 3.96 5.84 8.47
N LEU A 194 3.09 6.83 8.31
CA LEU A 194 2.45 7.55 9.42
C LEU A 194 1.56 6.66 10.29
N LEU A 195 0.98 5.59 9.71
CA LEU A 195 0.18 4.61 10.43
C LEU A 195 1.04 3.46 10.98
N ARG A 196 2.14 3.12 10.29
CA ARG A 196 3.05 2.05 10.70
C ARG A 196 3.96 2.45 11.86
N ALA A 197 4.45 3.69 11.88
CA ALA A 197 5.41 4.15 12.89
C ALA A 197 4.88 4.08 14.34
N PRO A 198 3.61 4.40 14.64
CA PRO A 198 3.03 4.19 15.97
C PRO A 198 3.01 2.72 16.41
N ILE A 199 2.73 1.79 15.48
CA ILE A 199 2.75 0.35 15.76
C ILE A 199 4.16 -0.10 16.11
N ASP A 200 5.16 0.33 15.35
CA ASP A 200 6.57 -0.01 15.59
C ASP A 200 7.06 0.53 16.95
N ALA A 201 6.71 1.77 17.28
CA ALA A 201 7.01 2.40 18.56
C ALA A 201 6.38 1.62 19.73
N LEU A 202 5.08 1.30 19.64
CA LEU A 202 4.39 0.51 20.65
C LEU A 202 5.01 -0.90 20.79
N ASN A 203 5.28 -1.57 19.67
CA ASN A 203 5.89 -2.89 19.66
C ASN A 203 7.25 -2.87 20.36
N SER A 204 8.07 -1.86 20.11
CA SER A 204 9.39 -1.69 20.75
C SER A 204 9.27 -1.46 22.26
N THR A 205 8.33 -0.61 22.70
CA THR A 205 8.07 -0.37 24.12
C THR A 205 7.56 -1.62 24.84
N ILE A 206 6.64 -2.38 24.23
CA ILE A 206 6.14 -3.64 24.79
C ILE A 206 7.25 -4.69 24.84
N GLN A 207 8.03 -4.84 23.76
CA GLN A 207 9.14 -5.78 23.72
C GLN A 207 10.13 -5.51 24.84
N PHE A 208 10.51 -4.24 25.03
CA PHE A 208 11.40 -3.83 26.11
C PHE A 208 10.82 -4.14 27.50
N SER A 209 9.51 -3.92 27.71
CA SER A 209 8.83 -4.24 28.96
C SER A 209 8.84 -5.74 29.25
N VAL A 210 8.61 -6.58 28.23
CA VAL A 210 8.65 -8.05 28.34
C VAL A 210 10.07 -8.52 28.65
N ASP A 211 11.07 -8.03 27.93
CA ASP A 211 12.48 -8.45 28.08
C ASP A 211 13.10 -8.05 29.43
N ASN A 212 12.54 -7.03 30.08
CA ASN A 212 12.98 -6.52 31.38
C ASN A 212 12.00 -6.79 32.52
N ARG A 213 11.03 -7.68 32.33
CA ARG A 213 10.09 -8.06 33.39
C ARG A 213 10.85 -8.65 34.59
N GLY A 214 10.58 -8.10 35.78
CA GLY A 214 11.21 -8.52 37.04
C GLY A 214 12.66 -8.05 37.22
N LYS A 215 13.19 -7.22 36.31
CA LYS A 215 14.52 -6.60 36.44
C LYS A 215 14.38 -5.16 36.92
N GLU A 216 15.38 -4.68 37.65
CA GLU A 216 15.48 -3.26 37.99
C GLU A 216 15.90 -2.47 36.75
N ILE A 217 15.07 -1.52 36.33
CA ILE A 217 15.30 -0.67 35.15
C ILE A 217 15.67 0.72 35.63
N ASP A 218 16.73 1.29 35.06
CA ASP A 218 17.09 2.68 35.33
C ASP A 218 15.93 3.64 35.04
N VAL A 219 15.75 4.66 35.88
CA VAL A 219 14.62 5.59 35.79
C VAL A 219 14.66 6.41 34.50
N MET A 220 15.85 6.79 34.01
CA MET A 220 15.95 7.51 32.75
C MET A 220 15.58 6.61 31.58
N GLU A 221 16.04 5.37 31.60
CA GLU A 221 15.71 4.40 30.55
C GLU A 221 14.21 4.08 30.52
N SER A 222 13.59 3.87 31.70
CA SER A 222 12.15 3.67 31.84
C SER A 222 11.32 4.83 31.26
N ARG A 223 11.78 6.07 31.49
CA ARG A 223 11.15 7.28 30.94
C ARG A 223 11.33 7.37 29.43
N ARG A 224 12.53 7.10 28.91
CA ARG A 224 12.82 7.08 27.47
C ARG A 224 11.93 6.09 26.73
N MET A 225 11.73 4.92 27.31
CA MET A 225 10.89 3.86 26.74
C MET A 225 9.39 4.04 27.02
N HIS A 226 9.00 5.10 27.73
CA HIS A 226 7.60 5.41 28.08
C HIS A 226 6.87 4.28 28.85
N LEU A 227 7.60 3.51 29.67
CA LEU A 227 7.03 2.37 30.40
C LEU A 227 5.90 2.76 31.37
N GLY A 228 5.88 4.01 31.81
CA GLY A 228 4.79 4.55 32.63
C GLY A 228 3.40 4.40 31.99
N ALA A 229 3.32 4.44 30.66
CA ALA A 229 2.06 4.31 29.93
C ALA A 229 1.49 2.88 29.93
N LEU A 230 2.32 1.86 30.19
CA LEU A 230 1.91 0.46 30.25
C LEU A 230 1.44 0.02 31.65
N ARG A 231 1.69 0.81 32.70
CA ARG A 231 1.32 0.45 34.08
C ARG A 231 -0.14 0.00 34.25
N PRO A 232 -1.15 0.64 33.62
CA PRO A 232 -2.54 0.20 33.78
C PRO A 232 -2.83 -1.20 33.24
N ILE A 233 -1.98 -1.71 32.35
CA ILE A 233 -2.16 -2.97 31.64
C ILE A 233 -1.02 -3.97 31.90
N GLU A 234 -0.13 -3.71 32.86
CA GLU A 234 1.13 -4.47 33.03
C GLU A 234 0.90 -5.99 33.14
N ASN A 235 -0.20 -6.39 33.82
CA ASN A 235 -0.59 -7.78 34.00
C ASN A 235 -1.17 -8.45 32.74
N LEU A 236 -1.55 -7.66 31.73
CA LEU A 236 -2.11 -8.14 30.46
C LEU A 236 -1.05 -8.26 29.36
N VAL A 237 0.10 -7.60 29.52
CA VAL A 237 1.15 -7.60 28.49
C VAL A 237 1.74 -9.00 28.34
N THR A 238 1.63 -9.59 27.15
CA THR A 238 2.20 -10.90 26.80
C THR A 238 3.20 -10.79 25.64
N PRO A 239 4.16 -11.72 25.53
CA PRO A 239 5.05 -11.78 24.36
C PRO A 239 4.26 -11.97 23.07
N GLU A 240 3.29 -12.88 23.08
CA GLU A 240 2.35 -13.09 21.98
C GLU A 240 1.36 -11.93 21.93
N ARG A 241 1.42 -11.17 20.84
CA ARG A 241 0.60 -9.99 20.65
C ARG A 241 0.35 -9.73 19.17
N LYS A 242 -0.73 -9.02 18.84
CA LYS A 242 -0.97 -8.48 17.49
C LYS A 242 -1.40 -7.03 17.54
N PHE A 243 -1.07 -6.24 16.53
CA PHE A 243 -1.37 -4.80 16.50
C PHE A 243 -2.15 -4.37 15.28
N ILE A 244 -3.04 -3.41 15.47
CA ILE A 244 -3.70 -2.68 14.39
C ILE A 244 -4.04 -1.26 14.83
N ILE A 245 -4.21 -0.34 13.89
CA ILE A 245 -4.78 0.97 14.18
C ILE A 245 -6.26 0.84 14.55
N SER A 246 -6.68 1.38 15.70
CA SER A 246 -8.10 1.55 16.04
C SER A 246 -8.63 2.92 15.64
N GLY A 247 -7.80 3.96 15.68
CA GLY A 247 -8.27 5.32 15.47
C GLY A 247 -7.15 6.32 15.20
N TYR A 248 -7.53 7.53 14.80
CA TYR A 248 -6.60 8.62 14.53
C TYR A 248 -7.31 9.97 14.49
N ASP A 249 -6.54 11.04 14.60
CA ASP A 249 -7.01 12.41 14.33
C ASP A 249 -6.91 12.78 12.83
N GLN A 250 -7.36 13.99 12.51
CA GLN A 250 -7.38 14.50 11.13
C GLN A 250 -6.01 14.60 10.46
N PHE A 251 -4.93 14.70 11.23
CA PHE A 251 -3.57 14.90 10.72
C PHE A 251 -2.70 13.64 10.81
N LEU A 252 -3.20 12.57 11.44
CA LEU A 252 -2.44 11.38 11.83
C LEU A 252 -1.30 11.71 12.81
N GLU A 253 -1.44 12.78 13.61
CA GLU A 253 -0.47 13.13 14.66
C GLU A 253 -0.73 12.31 15.92
N GLN A 254 -2.02 12.18 16.28
CA GLN A 254 -2.50 11.21 17.25
C GLN A 254 -3.01 9.96 16.53
N VAL A 255 -2.48 8.80 16.90
CA VAL A 255 -2.88 7.49 16.39
C VAL A 255 -3.13 6.55 17.56
N ASP A 256 -4.30 5.93 17.56
CA ASP A 256 -4.69 4.92 18.53
C ASP A 256 -4.43 3.53 17.93
N VAL A 257 -3.66 2.71 18.66
CA VAL A 257 -3.25 1.37 18.27
C VAL A 257 -3.91 0.36 19.20
N LEU A 258 -4.67 -0.55 18.61
CA LEU A 258 -5.27 -1.69 19.27
C LEU A 258 -4.28 -2.87 19.30
N ALA A 259 -3.93 -3.30 20.51
CA ALA A 259 -3.13 -4.47 20.78
C ALA A 259 -4.02 -5.63 21.22
N ARG A 260 -3.91 -6.77 20.55
CA ARG A 260 -4.45 -8.07 20.96
C ARG A 260 -3.40 -8.78 21.80
N PHE A 261 -3.68 -9.02 23.07
CA PHE A 261 -2.92 -9.94 23.91
C PHE A 261 -3.64 -11.27 24.04
N GLU A 262 -3.15 -12.21 24.85
CA GLU A 262 -3.77 -13.54 25.01
C GLU A 262 -5.20 -13.47 25.57
N SER A 263 -5.47 -12.54 26.49
CA SER A 263 -6.74 -12.50 27.25
C SER A 263 -7.54 -11.21 27.06
N ALA A 264 -6.99 -10.20 26.39
CA ALA A 264 -7.61 -8.89 26.32
C ALA A 264 -7.22 -8.08 25.07
N TRP A 265 -8.10 -7.15 24.74
CA TRP A 265 -7.86 -6.06 23.81
C TRP A 265 -7.49 -4.79 24.59
N VAL A 266 -6.40 -4.17 24.17
CA VAL A 266 -5.86 -2.95 24.78
C VAL A 266 -5.74 -1.88 23.71
N GLU A 267 -6.30 -0.70 23.97
CA GLU A 267 -6.10 0.47 23.14
C GLU A 267 -4.99 1.35 23.73
N CYS A 268 -3.99 1.64 22.91
CA CYS A 268 -2.85 2.47 23.25
C CYS A 268 -2.83 3.71 22.37
N LYS A 269 -2.76 4.89 23.00
CA LYS A 269 -2.71 6.18 22.32
C LYS A 269 -1.27 6.63 22.14
N LEU A 270 -0.92 7.00 20.91
CA LEU A 270 0.36 7.57 20.57
C LEU A 270 0.19 8.96 19.96
N VAL A 271 1.06 9.89 20.35
CA VAL A 271 1.14 11.23 19.78
C VAL A 271 2.55 11.43 19.25
N ALA A 272 2.69 11.71 17.96
CA ALA A 272 4.00 11.81 17.29
C ALA A 272 4.91 10.59 17.58
N ASN A 273 4.34 9.38 17.50
CA ASN A 273 5.00 8.10 17.81
C ASN A 273 5.46 7.91 19.27
N GLN A 274 5.04 8.78 20.19
CA GLN A 274 5.32 8.62 21.62
C GLN A 274 4.11 8.00 22.32
N LEU A 275 4.35 6.93 23.08
CA LEU A 275 3.31 6.24 23.82
C LEU A 275 2.85 7.09 25.02
N ILE A 276 1.57 7.47 25.03
CA ILE A 276 1.01 8.34 26.06
C ILE A 276 0.27 7.54 27.13
N THR A 277 -0.62 6.63 26.71
CA THR A 277 -1.44 5.83 27.63
C THR A 277 -1.95 4.57 26.96
N CYS A 278 -2.14 3.51 27.74
CA CYS A 278 -2.84 2.30 27.33
C CYS A 278 -3.97 1.97 28.31
N LYS A 279 -5.09 1.47 27.78
CA LYS A 279 -6.26 1.04 28.56
C LYS A 279 -6.83 -0.25 27.96
N GLN A 280 -7.34 -1.13 28.81
CA GLN A 280 -8.12 -2.30 28.36
C GLN A 280 -9.47 -1.82 27.81
N VAL A 281 -9.87 -2.36 26.66
CA VAL A 281 -11.12 -1.99 25.96
C VAL A 281 -12.03 -3.20 25.67
N GLY A 282 -11.54 -4.42 25.84
CA GLY A 282 -12.33 -5.64 25.70
C GLY A 282 -11.61 -6.88 26.21
N ASP A 283 -12.37 -7.95 26.45
CA ASP A 283 -11.86 -9.27 26.86
C ASP A 283 -11.95 -10.24 25.68
N LEU A 284 -10.99 -11.16 25.56
CA LEU A 284 -11.08 -12.30 24.65
C LEU A 284 -11.78 -13.44 25.40
N ARG A 285 -13.00 -13.80 24.97
CA ARG A 285 -13.77 -14.91 25.54
C ARG A 285 -13.46 -16.23 24.86
#